data_AF-A0AA40ZUH5-F1
#
_entry.id   AF-A0AA40ZUH5-F1
#
_cell.length_a   1.000
_cell.length_b   1.000
_cell.length_c   1.000
_cell.angle_alpha   90.00
_cell.angle_beta   90.00
_cell.angle_gamma   90.00
#
_symmetry.space_group_name_H-M   'P 1'
#
loop_
_entity.id
_entity.type
_entity.pdbx_description
1 polymer ?
#
loop_
_entity_poly.entity_id
_entity_poly.type
_entity_poly.pdbx_seq_one_letter_code
_entity_poly.pdbx_strand_id
1 'polypeptide(L)'
;MKFLNNVIYVLILFCFSCNLKAQTVKQIEVAGNAPYVDHISLIPGTTDMDLLVKISFNEPSNKLTVNLISYRKLFVFQDNVRYSHAVRFRKLRPNRLPYVVESDEKARYKMMKPLRKSIKPKRKHIFKQWIEYEGLQPQPTEYKMVNDYIEQTFDILHEVADVSITLRDILVMSEQTGRKKIKYNLFFQTDLNRKYNISIKRDPCFGKEEEIQAAATLLENIKTGYTTLDQKFGQHSNLKSPESEGIFNEMKALLLKQYPKKEETSACPDIQSSIEAYNSYVDAIQKMQCKFQVIREKQSTKFDLSADYILATARQIDNNTNKWLLSSDEIEKKDLETACKQAITLIEAHVQRATEVNHDQQAALNIFNKAKAYFRQTCQKK
;
A
#
# COMPACT_ATOMS: atom_id res chain seq x y z
N MET A 1 -66.57 5.76 -29.13
CA MET A 1 -65.09 5.70 -29.09
C MET A 1 -64.48 5.98 -27.71
N LYS A 2 -64.95 6.97 -26.92
CA LYS A 2 -64.37 7.28 -25.59
C LYS A 2 -64.44 6.12 -24.57
N PHE A 3 -65.50 5.32 -24.60
CA PHE A 3 -65.66 4.17 -23.68
C PHE A 3 -64.67 3.02 -23.97
N LEU A 4 -64.37 2.74 -25.24
CA LEU A 4 -63.38 1.70 -25.62
C LEU A 4 -61.96 2.12 -25.22
N ASN A 5 -61.60 3.40 -25.40
CA ASN A 5 -60.29 3.89 -24.99
C ASN A 5 -60.08 3.78 -23.47
N ASN A 6 -61.08 4.12 -22.65
CA ASN A 6 -60.98 3.97 -21.19
C ASN A 6 -60.81 2.51 -20.75
N VAL A 7 -61.47 1.56 -21.42
CA VAL A 7 -61.29 0.13 -21.14
C VAL A 7 -59.89 -0.35 -21.52
N ILE A 8 -59.33 0.14 -22.63
CA ILE A 8 -57.95 -0.16 -23.03
C ILE A 8 -56.94 0.44 -22.05
N TYR A 9 -57.13 1.68 -21.59
CA TYR A 9 -56.26 2.29 -20.58
C TYR A 9 -56.31 1.56 -19.24
N VAL A 10 -57.49 1.11 -18.80
CA VAL A 10 -57.63 0.30 -17.58
C VAL A 10 -56.98 -1.07 -17.75
N LEU A 11 -57.07 -1.70 -18.93
CA LEU A 11 -56.38 -2.96 -19.24
C LEU A 11 -54.86 -2.81 -19.28
N ILE A 12 -54.33 -1.71 -19.83
CA ILE A 12 -52.89 -1.41 -19.83
C ILE A 12 -52.41 -1.14 -18.40
N LEU A 13 -53.14 -0.35 -17.61
CA LEU A 13 -52.86 -0.14 -16.18
C LEU A 13 -52.93 -1.45 -15.38
N PHE A 14 -53.87 -2.35 -15.68
CA PHE A 14 -53.94 -3.67 -15.03
C PHE A 14 -52.79 -4.60 -15.46
N CYS A 15 -52.37 -4.56 -16.72
CA CYS A 15 -51.21 -5.32 -17.22
C CYS A 15 -49.89 -4.88 -16.57
N PHE A 16 -49.73 -3.58 -16.25
CA PHE A 16 -48.56 -3.07 -15.52
C PHE A 16 -48.60 -3.32 -14.00
N SER A 17 -49.76 -3.69 -13.43
CA SER A 17 -49.91 -4.02 -12.01
C SER A 17 -49.67 -5.51 -11.68
N CYS A 18 -49.32 -6.33 -12.68
CA CYS A 18 -48.75 -7.65 -12.41
C CYS A 18 -47.33 -7.44 -11.86
N ASN A 19 -47.16 -7.68 -10.54
CA ASN A 19 -45.90 -7.67 -9.80
C ASN A 19 -44.78 -8.46 -10.52
N LEU A 20 -44.11 -7.84 -11.49
CA LEU A 20 -42.76 -8.22 -11.85
C LEU A 20 -41.92 -7.79 -10.67
N LYS A 21 -41.55 -8.76 -9.81
CA LYS A 21 -40.45 -8.56 -8.87
C LYS A 21 -39.23 -8.21 -9.71
N ALA A 22 -38.84 -6.93 -9.69
CA ALA A 22 -37.64 -6.46 -10.36
C ALA A 22 -36.45 -7.34 -9.93
N GLN A 23 -35.65 -7.79 -10.89
CA GLN A 23 -34.43 -8.51 -10.59
C GLN A 23 -33.50 -7.58 -9.82
N THR A 24 -33.05 -8.02 -8.64
CA THR A 24 -32.09 -7.23 -7.88
C THR A 24 -30.70 -7.50 -8.45
N VAL A 25 -30.04 -6.49 -8.98
CA VAL A 25 -28.69 -6.61 -9.55
C VAL A 25 -27.70 -5.93 -8.61
N LYS A 26 -26.63 -6.63 -8.24
CA LYS A 26 -25.52 -6.11 -7.45
C LYS A 26 -24.21 -6.22 -8.23
N GLN A 27 -23.42 -5.15 -8.19
CA GLN A 27 -22.04 -5.12 -8.65
C GLN A 27 -21.15 -5.35 -7.43
N ILE A 28 -20.32 -6.38 -7.45
CA ILE A 28 -19.47 -6.75 -6.32
C ILE A 28 -18.05 -7.01 -6.79
N GLU A 29 -17.09 -6.81 -5.88
CA GLU A 29 -15.69 -7.19 -6.06
C GLU A 29 -15.33 -8.27 -5.04
N VAL A 30 -14.59 -9.29 -5.46
CA VAL A 30 -14.06 -10.34 -4.58
C VAL A 30 -12.56 -10.51 -4.81
N ALA A 31 -11.83 -10.79 -3.74
CA ALA A 31 -10.40 -11.09 -3.77
C ALA A 31 -10.10 -12.34 -2.92
N GLY A 32 -8.92 -12.93 -3.09
CA GLY A 32 -8.53 -14.16 -2.39
C GLY A 32 -8.68 -14.12 -0.86
N ASN A 33 -8.47 -12.96 -0.25
CA ASN A 33 -8.58 -12.72 1.20
C ASN A 33 -9.86 -11.96 1.61
N ALA A 34 -10.69 -11.55 0.64
CA ALA A 34 -11.85 -10.69 0.89
C ALA A 34 -13.10 -11.30 0.21
N PRO A 35 -13.80 -12.22 0.90
CA PRO A 35 -15.07 -12.74 0.41
C PRO A 35 -16.17 -11.69 0.54
N TYR A 36 -17.12 -11.70 -0.40
CA TYR A 36 -18.31 -10.87 -0.32
C TYR A 36 -19.43 -11.62 0.43
N VAL A 37 -20.15 -10.89 1.27
CA VAL A 37 -21.26 -11.43 2.08
C VAL A 37 -22.50 -10.57 1.92
N ASP A 38 -23.65 -11.20 1.70
CA ASP A 38 -24.94 -10.54 1.55
C ASP A 38 -26.01 -11.25 2.37
N HIS A 39 -26.89 -10.47 2.99
CA HIS A 39 -28.03 -11.03 3.69
C HIS A 39 -29.30 -10.90 2.84
N ILE A 40 -30.12 -11.95 2.86
CA ILE A 40 -31.36 -12.02 2.11
C ILE A 40 -32.51 -12.43 3.03
N SER A 41 -33.53 -11.59 3.07
CA SER A 41 -34.82 -11.89 3.70
C SER A 41 -35.69 -12.71 2.75
N LEU A 42 -36.30 -13.79 3.26
CA LEU A 42 -37.19 -14.64 2.46
C LEU A 42 -38.52 -13.95 2.16
N ILE A 43 -38.92 -13.03 3.03
CA ILE A 43 -40.13 -12.23 2.89
C ILE A 43 -39.70 -10.82 2.46
N PRO A 44 -40.09 -10.37 1.26
CA PRO A 44 -39.77 -9.02 0.80
C PRO A 44 -40.30 -7.96 1.77
N GLY A 45 -39.45 -7.01 2.15
CA GLY A 45 -39.81 -5.91 3.04
C GLY A 45 -39.66 -6.20 4.54
N THR A 46 -39.21 -7.39 4.93
CA THR A 46 -38.77 -7.64 6.31
C THR A 46 -37.28 -7.38 6.46
N THR A 47 -36.83 -7.12 7.68
CA THR A 47 -35.41 -7.01 8.05
C THR A 47 -34.84 -8.34 8.53
N ASP A 48 -35.56 -9.44 8.30
CA ASP A 48 -35.18 -10.76 8.78
C ASP A 48 -33.94 -11.23 8.00
N MET A 49 -32.87 -11.58 8.73
CA MET A 49 -31.67 -12.17 8.14
C MET A 49 -31.87 -13.67 7.95
N ASP A 50 -32.81 -14.08 7.08
CA ASP A 50 -33.15 -15.50 6.92
C ASP A 50 -32.03 -16.30 6.24
N LEU A 51 -31.30 -15.67 5.31
CA LEU A 51 -30.25 -16.27 4.50
C LEU A 51 -29.01 -15.38 4.45
N LEU A 52 -27.85 -16.01 4.34
CA LEU A 52 -26.57 -15.40 4.06
C LEU A 52 -25.98 -16.01 2.80
N VAL A 53 -25.65 -15.16 1.84
CA VAL A 53 -24.91 -15.53 0.63
C VAL A 53 -23.48 -15.10 0.84
N LYS A 54 -22.56 -16.05 0.70
CA LYS A 54 -21.12 -15.79 0.72
C LYS A 54 -20.53 -16.19 -0.62
N ILE A 55 -19.83 -15.26 -1.26
CA ILE A 55 -19.13 -15.47 -2.53
C ILE A 55 -17.65 -15.29 -2.22
N SER A 56 -16.87 -16.35 -2.42
CA SER A 56 -15.44 -16.38 -2.14
C SER A 56 -14.66 -16.79 -3.37
N PHE A 57 -13.56 -16.11 -3.62
CA PHE A 57 -12.60 -16.47 -4.66
C PHE A 57 -11.36 -17.10 -4.00
N ASN A 58 -10.89 -18.20 -4.59
CA ASN A 58 -9.66 -18.87 -4.19
C ASN A 58 -8.64 -18.71 -5.32
N GLU A 59 -7.66 -17.82 -5.10
CA GLU A 59 -6.63 -17.48 -6.09
C GLU A 59 -5.78 -18.71 -6.48
N PRO A 60 -5.23 -19.53 -5.56
CA PRO A 60 -4.40 -20.68 -5.94
C PRO A 60 -5.08 -21.71 -6.84
N SER A 61 -6.38 -21.93 -6.66
CA SER A 61 -7.13 -22.90 -7.44
C SER A 61 -7.93 -22.28 -8.58
N ASN A 62 -7.88 -20.95 -8.74
CA ASN A 62 -8.68 -20.17 -9.67
C ASN A 62 -10.18 -20.53 -9.63
N LYS A 63 -10.72 -20.65 -8.41
CA LYS A 63 -12.09 -21.12 -8.16
C LYS A 63 -12.95 -20.07 -7.48
N LEU A 64 -14.20 -19.98 -7.92
CA LEU A 64 -15.24 -19.20 -7.26
C LEU A 64 -16.19 -20.14 -6.53
N THR A 65 -16.42 -19.90 -5.25
CA THR A 65 -17.35 -20.68 -4.43
C THR A 65 -18.49 -19.80 -3.98
N VAL A 66 -19.72 -20.27 -4.22
CA VAL A 66 -20.95 -19.62 -3.79
C VAL A 66 -21.62 -20.47 -2.72
N ASN A 67 -21.80 -19.86 -1.56
CA ASN A 67 -22.38 -20.46 -0.38
C ASN A 67 -23.69 -19.78 -0.05
N LEU A 68 -24.74 -20.58 0.11
CA LEU A 68 -26.02 -20.16 0.65
C LEU A 68 -26.20 -20.80 2.03
N ILE A 69 -26.03 -19.99 3.05
CA ILE A 69 -26.17 -20.35 4.46
C ILE A 69 -27.56 -19.89 4.92
N SER A 70 -28.27 -20.74 5.65
CA SER A 70 -29.66 -20.48 6.04
C SER A 70 -29.89 -20.88 7.48
N TYR A 71 -30.66 -20.07 8.22
CA TYR A 71 -31.14 -20.45 9.56
C TYR A 71 -32.32 -21.43 9.51
N ARG A 72 -32.77 -21.80 8.31
CA ARG A 72 -33.85 -22.76 8.05
C ARG A 72 -33.36 -23.83 7.09
N LYS A 73 -33.93 -25.03 7.20
CA LYS A 73 -33.68 -26.10 6.23
C LYS A 73 -34.17 -25.70 4.84
N LEU A 74 -33.25 -25.71 3.88
CA LEU A 74 -33.52 -25.38 2.49
C LEU A 74 -33.50 -26.62 1.59
N PHE A 75 -34.19 -26.48 0.48
CA PHE A 75 -34.13 -27.37 -0.65
C PHE A 75 -34.03 -26.57 -1.93
N VAL A 76 -33.12 -26.97 -2.81
CA VAL A 76 -32.84 -26.29 -4.08
C VAL A 76 -32.77 -27.29 -5.22
N PHE A 77 -33.06 -26.85 -6.44
CA PHE A 77 -32.88 -27.68 -7.63
C PHE A 77 -31.56 -27.33 -8.31
N GLN A 78 -30.79 -28.33 -8.75
CA GLN A 78 -29.58 -28.11 -9.55
C GLN A 78 -29.92 -27.72 -10.99
N ASP A 79 -30.98 -28.29 -11.54
CA ASP A 79 -31.47 -28.01 -12.90
C ASP A 79 -32.92 -27.53 -12.87
N ASN A 80 -33.38 -26.99 -13.98
CA ASN A 80 -34.79 -26.66 -14.17
C ASN A 80 -35.65 -27.93 -14.19
N VAL A 81 -36.55 -28.09 -13.21
CA VAL A 81 -37.41 -29.28 -13.08
C VAL A 81 -38.90 -28.93 -13.18
N ARG A 82 -39.61 -29.60 -14.09
CA ARG A 82 -41.07 -29.45 -14.20
C ARG A 82 -41.78 -30.02 -12.97
N TYR A 83 -42.75 -29.27 -12.44
CA TYR A 83 -43.56 -29.69 -11.30
C TYR A 83 -44.19 -31.08 -11.46
N SER A 84 -44.69 -31.39 -12.66
CA SER A 84 -45.33 -32.68 -12.95
C SER A 84 -44.36 -33.88 -12.88
N HIS A 85 -43.06 -33.63 -13.09
CA HIS A 85 -42.03 -34.64 -13.00
C HIS A 85 -41.67 -34.91 -11.53
N ALA A 86 -41.40 -33.83 -10.78
CA ALA A 86 -40.93 -33.89 -9.40
C ALA A 86 -42.04 -34.20 -8.38
N VAL A 87 -43.29 -33.78 -8.62
CA VAL A 87 -44.38 -33.85 -7.63
C VAL A 87 -45.48 -34.82 -8.05
N ARG A 88 -45.77 -35.82 -7.20
CA ARG A 88 -46.94 -36.70 -7.33
C ARG A 88 -47.66 -36.85 -6.00
N PHE A 89 -49.00 -36.84 -6.02
CA PHE A 89 -49.85 -36.90 -4.81
C PHE A 89 -49.40 -35.91 -3.71
N ARG A 90 -49.05 -34.67 -4.11
CA ARG A 90 -48.63 -33.58 -3.20
C ARG A 90 -47.29 -33.83 -2.50
N LYS A 91 -46.44 -34.71 -3.02
CA LYS A 91 -45.11 -35.01 -2.47
C LYS A 91 -44.03 -34.89 -3.53
N LEU A 92 -42.87 -34.34 -3.18
CA LEU A 92 -41.66 -34.45 -4.01
C LEU A 92 -41.17 -35.90 -3.99
N ARG A 93 -40.65 -36.36 -5.11
CA ARG A 93 -40.09 -37.69 -5.30
C ARG A 93 -38.57 -37.59 -5.42
N PRO A 94 -37.81 -37.91 -4.37
CA PRO A 94 -36.34 -37.80 -4.38
C PRO A 94 -35.70 -38.59 -5.52
N ASN A 95 -36.20 -39.80 -5.77
CA ASN A 95 -35.76 -40.66 -6.87
C ASN A 95 -36.09 -40.17 -8.29
N ARG A 96 -36.72 -39.00 -8.42
CA ARG A 96 -37.00 -38.32 -9.70
C ARG A 96 -36.40 -36.93 -9.76
N LEU A 97 -35.55 -36.59 -8.79
CA LEU A 97 -34.75 -35.39 -8.85
C LEU A 97 -33.49 -35.69 -9.67
N PRO A 98 -32.95 -34.68 -10.36
CA PRO A 98 -31.77 -34.85 -11.21
C PRO A 98 -30.49 -35.22 -10.44
N TYR A 99 -30.54 -35.28 -9.10
CA TYR A 99 -29.41 -35.62 -8.24
C TYR A 99 -29.85 -36.53 -7.09
N VAL A 100 -28.89 -37.33 -6.60
CA VAL A 100 -29.08 -38.22 -5.46
C VAL A 100 -29.17 -37.36 -4.21
N VAL A 101 -30.40 -37.13 -3.75
CA VAL A 101 -30.59 -36.67 -2.38
C VAL A 101 -30.10 -37.80 -1.47
N GLU A 102 -28.92 -37.64 -0.89
CA GLU A 102 -28.31 -38.58 0.08
C GLU A 102 -29.08 -38.65 1.43
N SER A 103 -30.38 -38.36 1.41
CA SER A 103 -31.28 -38.60 2.53
C SER A 103 -31.75 -40.05 2.46
N ASP A 104 -31.74 -40.73 3.60
CA ASP A 104 -32.55 -41.93 3.91
C ASP A 104 -33.64 -42.19 2.85
N GLU A 105 -33.55 -43.29 2.09
CA GLU A 105 -34.52 -43.66 1.04
C GLU A 105 -35.98 -43.65 1.55
N LYS A 106 -36.17 -43.71 2.88
CA LYS A 106 -37.47 -43.68 3.55
C LYS A 106 -38.00 -42.27 3.83
N ALA A 107 -37.21 -41.22 3.58
CA ALA A 107 -37.58 -39.82 3.77
C ALA A 107 -38.78 -39.42 2.90
N ARG A 108 -39.66 -38.57 3.45
CA ARG A 108 -40.88 -38.12 2.76
C ARG A 108 -40.95 -36.59 2.71
N TYR A 109 -40.99 -36.06 1.49
CA TYR A 109 -41.08 -34.62 1.21
C TYR A 109 -42.52 -34.24 0.85
N LYS A 110 -43.25 -33.62 1.78
CA LYS A 110 -44.67 -33.28 1.63
C LYS A 110 -44.84 -31.80 1.30
N MET A 111 -45.56 -31.51 0.22
CA MET A 111 -45.94 -30.15 -0.16
C MET A 111 -47.16 -29.71 0.65
N MET A 112 -46.96 -28.76 1.56
CA MET A 112 -48.01 -28.23 2.42
C MET A 112 -49.03 -27.41 1.63
N LYS A 113 -50.21 -27.17 2.24
CA LYS A 113 -51.31 -26.45 1.59
C LYS A 113 -50.90 -25.05 1.10
N PRO A 114 -50.13 -24.23 1.85
CA PRO A 114 -49.71 -22.90 1.40
C PRO A 114 -48.88 -22.95 0.12
N LEU A 115 -47.78 -23.72 0.11
CA LEU A 115 -46.94 -23.92 -1.09
C LEU A 115 -47.72 -24.44 -2.30
N ARG A 116 -48.67 -25.38 -2.09
CA ARG A 116 -49.49 -25.89 -3.20
C ARG A 116 -50.47 -24.87 -3.77
N LYS A 117 -50.78 -23.81 -3.02
CA LYS A 117 -51.64 -22.71 -3.46
C LYS A 117 -50.84 -21.64 -4.19
N SER A 118 -49.59 -21.38 -3.78
CA SER A 118 -48.72 -20.42 -4.48
C SER A 118 -48.30 -20.91 -5.87
N ILE A 119 -48.12 -22.22 -6.05
CA ILE A 119 -47.74 -22.79 -7.34
C ILE A 119 -48.96 -22.92 -8.28
N LYS A 120 -49.13 -21.95 -9.19
CA LYS A 120 -50.13 -21.98 -10.28
C LYS A 120 -49.56 -21.35 -11.56
N PRO A 121 -49.84 -21.92 -12.75
CA PRO A 121 -50.52 -23.19 -13.01
C PRO A 121 -49.58 -24.40 -12.81
N LYS A 122 -50.00 -25.39 -12.00
CA LYS A 122 -49.16 -26.54 -11.62
C LYS A 122 -48.58 -27.34 -12.78
N ARG A 123 -49.34 -27.52 -13.88
CA ARG A 123 -48.90 -28.32 -15.03
C ARG A 123 -47.76 -27.66 -15.82
N LYS A 124 -47.67 -26.33 -15.80
CA LYS A 124 -46.64 -25.57 -16.53
C LYS A 124 -45.54 -25.03 -15.62
N HIS A 125 -45.68 -25.20 -14.30
CA HIS A 125 -44.69 -24.68 -13.36
C HIS A 125 -43.37 -25.43 -13.50
N ILE A 126 -42.29 -24.66 -13.58
CA ILE A 126 -40.91 -25.12 -13.58
C ILE A 126 -40.30 -24.58 -12.29
N PHE A 127 -39.76 -25.47 -11.47
CA PHE A 127 -38.82 -25.08 -10.44
C PHE A 127 -37.51 -24.78 -11.14
N LYS A 128 -37.04 -23.55 -11.02
CA LYS A 128 -35.77 -23.16 -11.63
C LYS A 128 -34.61 -23.79 -10.85
N GLN A 129 -33.50 -24.01 -11.53
CA GLN A 129 -32.23 -24.24 -10.85
C GLN A 129 -31.94 -23.08 -9.89
N TRP A 130 -31.23 -23.34 -8.79
CA TRP A 130 -31.04 -22.35 -7.73
C TRP A 130 -30.00 -21.29 -8.05
N ILE A 131 -29.07 -21.64 -8.95
CA ILE A 131 -28.02 -20.75 -9.41
C ILE A 131 -27.92 -20.86 -10.93
N GLU A 132 -28.13 -19.74 -11.59
CA GLU A 132 -27.76 -19.51 -12.99
C GLU A 132 -26.39 -18.82 -13.00
N TYR A 133 -25.56 -19.07 -14.00
CA TYR A 133 -24.20 -18.53 -14.06
C TYR A 133 -23.77 -18.21 -15.50
N GLU A 134 -22.92 -17.20 -15.66
CA GLU A 134 -22.33 -16.76 -16.92
C GLU A 134 -20.81 -16.63 -16.73
N GLY A 135 -20.00 -17.11 -17.68
CA GLY A 135 -18.53 -17.06 -17.59
C GLY A 135 -17.89 -18.08 -16.63
N LEU A 136 -18.68 -19.03 -16.11
CA LEU A 136 -18.28 -20.01 -15.11
C LEU A 136 -18.61 -21.44 -15.57
N GLN A 137 -17.83 -22.41 -15.08
CA GLN A 137 -18.11 -23.84 -15.25
C GLN A 137 -18.30 -24.51 -13.89
N PRO A 138 -19.45 -25.14 -13.62
CA PRO A 138 -19.69 -25.77 -12.34
C PRO A 138 -18.81 -27.00 -12.16
N GLN A 139 -18.19 -27.13 -10.99
CA GLN A 139 -17.51 -28.35 -10.59
C GLN A 139 -18.53 -29.43 -10.19
N PRO A 140 -18.29 -30.71 -10.51
CA PRO A 140 -19.09 -31.80 -10.00
C PRO A 140 -19.12 -31.74 -8.48
N THR A 141 -20.32 -31.63 -7.92
CA THR A 141 -20.51 -31.56 -6.47
C THR A 141 -21.35 -32.76 -6.05
N GLU A 142 -20.87 -33.54 -5.08
CA GLU A 142 -21.72 -34.52 -4.40
C GLU A 142 -22.74 -33.76 -3.57
N TYR A 143 -23.90 -33.48 -4.16
CA TYR A 143 -24.96 -32.75 -3.49
C TYR A 143 -25.59 -33.63 -2.40
N LYS A 144 -25.12 -33.48 -1.18
CA LYS A 144 -25.80 -34.01 0.00
C LYS A 144 -26.91 -33.02 0.35
N MET A 145 -28.06 -33.51 0.81
CA MET A 145 -29.04 -32.66 1.48
C MET A 145 -28.45 -32.20 2.81
N VAL A 146 -27.48 -31.29 2.76
CA VAL A 146 -26.89 -30.71 3.95
C VAL A 146 -27.89 -29.68 4.43
N ASN A 147 -28.42 -29.92 5.61
CA ASN A 147 -29.28 -28.95 6.28
C ASN A 147 -28.51 -27.63 6.38
N ASP A 148 -29.18 -26.52 6.08
CA ASP A 148 -28.72 -25.17 6.43
C ASP A 148 -27.54 -24.61 5.61
N TYR A 149 -26.92 -25.41 4.73
CA TYR A 149 -25.78 -25.02 3.90
C TYR A 149 -25.85 -25.60 2.49
N ILE A 150 -25.75 -24.75 1.47
CA ILE A 150 -25.63 -25.14 0.07
C ILE A 150 -24.37 -24.49 -0.49
N GLU A 151 -23.51 -25.30 -1.11
CA GLU A 151 -22.28 -24.85 -1.75
C GLU A 151 -22.30 -25.25 -3.23
N GLN A 152 -21.83 -24.35 -4.09
CA GLN A 152 -21.43 -24.68 -5.45
C GLN A 152 -20.12 -24.00 -5.75
N THR A 153 -19.17 -24.80 -6.22
CA THR A 153 -17.87 -24.33 -6.68
C THR A 153 -17.85 -24.29 -8.20
N PHE A 154 -17.16 -23.30 -8.74
CA PHE A 154 -17.03 -23.02 -10.16
C PHE A 154 -15.58 -22.81 -10.54
N ASP A 155 -15.19 -23.35 -11.69
CA ASP A 155 -13.98 -22.93 -12.39
C ASP A 155 -14.29 -21.65 -13.19
N ILE A 156 -13.32 -20.74 -13.22
CA ILE A 156 -13.41 -19.50 -13.97
C ILE A 156 -12.85 -19.76 -15.37
N LEU A 157 -13.70 -19.63 -16.40
CA LEU A 157 -13.36 -20.03 -17.77
C LEU A 157 -12.34 -19.11 -18.44
N HIS A 158 -12.36 -17.81 -18.10
CA HIS A 158 -11.49 -16.80 -18.68
C HIS A 158 -10.97 -15.87 -17.58
N GLU A 159 -9.67 -15.58 -17.59
CA GLU A 159 -9.03 -14.78 -16.53
C GLU A 159 -9.55 -13.34 -16.42
N VAL A 160 -10.15 -12.80 -17.49
CA VAL A 160 -10.54 -11.39 -17.65
C VAL A 160 -12.05 -11.20 -17.87
N ALA A 161 -12.85 -12.27 -17.86
CA ALA A 161 -14.29 -12.14 -18.15
C ALA A 161 -15.08 -11.71 -16.90
N ASP A 162 -16.04 -10.80 -17.10
CA ASP A 162 -17.07 -10.50 -16.11
C ASP A 162 -17.87 -11.78 -15.84
N VAL A 163 -17.71 -12.33 -14.63
CA VAL A 163 -18.48 -13.51 -14.21
C VAL A 163 -19.74 -13.04 -13.51
N SER A 164 -20.84 -13.75 -13.73
CA SER A 164 -22.09 -13.43 -13.07
C SER A 164 -22.79 -14.67 -12.55
N ILE A 165 -23.49 -14.51 -11.44
CA ILE A 165 -24.36 -15.54 -10.89
C ILE A 165 -25.73 -14.92 -10.62
N THR A 166 -26.79 -15.68 -10.83
CA THR A 166 -28.14 -15.30 -10.43
C THR A 166 -28.73 -16.36 -9.53
N LEU A 167 -29.09 -15.96 -8.31
CA LEU A 167 -29.79 -16.81 -7.36
C LEU A 167 -31.29 -16.84 -7.67
N ARG A 168 -31.87 -18.03 -7.53
CA ARG A 168 -33.20 -18.37 -8.06
C ARG A 168 -34.05 -19.13 -7.04
N ASP A 169 -34.78 -20.14 -7.49
CA ASP A 169 -35.80 -20.82 -6.70
C ASP A 169 -35.19 -21.58 -5.51
N ILE A 170 -35.72 -21.28 -4.34
CA ILE A 170 -35.44 -21.98 -3.09
C ILE A 170 -36.76 -22.45 -2.46
N LEU A 171 -36.73 -23.62 -1.82
CA LEU A 171 -37.85 -24.16 -1.06
C LEU A 171 -37.46 -24.28 0.41
N VAL A 172 -38.32 -23.78 1.30
CA VAL A 172 -38.11 -23.87 2.74
C VAL A 172 -38.88 -25.07 3.29
N MET A 173 -38.19 -25.86 4.12
CA MET A 173 -38.77 -27.03 4.77
C MET A 173 -38.67 -26.99 6.28
N SER A 174 -39.56 -27.72 6.94
CA SER A 174 -39.47 -28.05 8.36
C SER A 174 -39.30 -29.56 8.50
N GLU A 175 -38.36 -30.00 9.33
CA GLU A 175 -38.23 -31.40 9.70
C GLU A 175 -39.24 -31.77 10.81
N GLN A 176 -39.86 -32.93 10.68
CA GLN A 176 -40.61 -33.58 11.73
C GLN A 176 -40.09 -35.00 11.92
N THR A 177 -39.46 -35.23 13.06
CA THR A 177 -38.97 -36.55 13.46
C THR A 177 -40.18 -37.39 13.92
N GLY A 178 -40.57 -38.37 13.12
CA GLY A 178 -41.59 -39.36 13.50
C GLY A 178 -40.95 -40.65 14.00
N ARG A 179 -41.69 -41.45 14.78
CA ARG A 179 -41.21 -42.71 15.40
C ARG A 179 -40.55 -43.76 14.46
N LYS A 180 -40.69 -43.65 13.12
CA LYS A 180 -40.14 -44.62 12.14
C LYS A 180 -39.53 -44.02 10.87
N LYS A 181 -39.79 -42.74 10.54
CA LYS A 181 -39.38 -42.07 9.29
C LYS A 181 -39.28 -40.57 9.49
N ILE A 182 -38.29 -39.95 8.88
CA ILE A 182 -38.16 -38.49 8.81
C ILE A 182 -39.17 -37.93 7.80
N LYS A 183 -39.90 -36.89 8.19
CA LYS A 183 -40.84 -36.18 7.32
C LYS A 183 -40.38 -34.74 7.14
N TYR A 184 -40.22 -34.33 5.89
CA TYR A 184 -39.92 -32.95 5.52
C TYR A 184 -41.18 -32.31 4.96
N ASN A 185 -41.66 -31.25 5.61
CA ASN A 185 -42.80 -30.48 5.13
C ASN A 185 -42.30 -29.24 4.41
N LEU A 186 -42.55 -29.14 3.10
CA LEU A 186 -42.24 -27.98 2.27
C LEU A 186 -43.42 -27.03 2.32
N PHE A 187 -43.21 -25.83 2.82
CA PHE A 187 -44.32 -24.90 3.07
C PHE A 187 -44.18 -23.56 2.38
N PHE A 188 -42.99 -23.20 1.91
CA PHE A 188 -42.71 -21.94 1.23
C PHE A 188 -41.73 -22.15 0.06
N GLN A 189 -41.92 -21.38 -1.00
CA GLN A 189 -41.01 -21.27 -2.14
C GLN A 189 -40.90 -19.78 -2.47
N THR A 190 -39.70 -19.34 -2.80
CA THR A 190 -39.48 -18.03 -3.40
C THR A 190 -38.40 -18.12 -4.47
N ASP A 191 -38.60 -17.36 -5.57
CA ASP A 191 -37.53 -17.02 -6.50
C ASP A 191 -36.78 -15.84 -5.88
N LEU A 192 -35.50 -16.02 -5.55
CA LEU A 192 -34.66 -14.93 -5.04
C LEU A 192 -34.43 -13.84 -6.09
N ASN A 193 -34.40 -14.23 -7.37
CA ASN A 193 -34.17 -13.38 -8.53
C ASN A 193 -33.11 -12.28 -8.31
N ARG A 194 -31.95 -12.67 -7.79
CA ARG A 194 -30.86 -11.76 -7.37
C ARG A 194 -29.59 -12.06 -8.16
N LYS A 195 -29.20 -11.14 -9.04
CA LYS A 195 -28.00 -11.23 -9.89
C LYS A 195 -26.84 -10.53 -9.19
N TYR A 196 -25.68 -11.18 -9.17
CA TYR A 196 -24.41 -10.62 -8.78
C TYR A 196 -23.50 -10.63 -10.01
N ASN A 197 -23.08 -9.45 -10.41
CA ASN A 197 -22.01 -9.24 -11.37
C ASN A 197 -20.73 -9.10 -10.55
N ILE A 198 -19.76 -9.97 -10.81
CA ILE A 198 -18.62 -10.19 -9.92
C ILE A 198 -17.34 -9.81 -10.67
N SER A 199 -16.70 -8.76 -10.17
CA SER A 199 -15.32 -8.43 -10.54
C SER A 199 -14.36 -9.20 -9.63
N ILE A 200 -13.35 -9.84 -10.21
CA ILE A 200 -12.34 -10.59 -9.46
C ILE A 200 -11.07 -9.77 -9.40
N LYS A 201 -10.71 -9.30 -8.21
CA LYS A 201 -9.47 -8.61 -7.95
C LYS A 201 -8.37 -9.63 -7.65
N ARG A 202 -7.53 -9.87 -8.63
CA ARG A 202 -6.37 -10.76 -8.52
C ARG A 202 -5.20 -10.07 -7.84
N ASP A 203 -4.42 -10.84 -7.09
CA ASP A 203 -3.16 -10.35 -6.53
C ASP A 203 -2.04 -10.38 -7.60
N PRO A 204 -1.50 -9.22 -8.01
CA PRO A 204 -0.46 -9.15 -9.03
C PRO A 204 0.90 -9.73 -8.59
N CYS A 205 1.08 -10.00 -7.30
CA CYS A 205 2.26 -10.63 -6.72
C CYS A 205 2.09 -12.15 -6.53
N PHE A 206 0.89 -12.70 -6.74
CA PHE A 206 0.63 -14.12 -6.53
C PHE A 206 1.50 -15.00 -7.42
N GLY A 207 2.19 -16.00 -6.83
CA GLY A 207 3.04 -16.93 -7.56
C GLY A 207 4.41 -16.35 -7.97
N LYS A 208 4.77 -15.16 -7.47
CA LYS A 208 6.05 -14.48 -7.76
C LYS A 208 7.02 -14.48 -6.58
N GLU A 209 6.88 -15.44 -5.66
CA GLU A 209 7.66 -15.49 -4.44
C GLU A 209 9.18 -15.56 -4.72
N GLU A 210 9.58 -16.32 -5.74
CA GLU A 210 10.98 -16.41 -6.16
C GLU A 210 11.51 -15.10 -6.76
N GLU A 211 10.71 -14.42 -7.59
CA GLU A 211 11.07 -13.12 -8.18
C GLU A 211 11.17 -12.03 -7.11
N ILE A 212 10.26 -12.02 -6.14
CA ILE A 212 10.30 -11.12 -4.97
C ILE A 212 11.60 -11.35 -4.19
N GLN A 213 11.93 -12.62 -3.90
CA GLN A 213 13.16 -12.95 -3.17
C GLN A 213 14.43 -12.58 -3.97
N ALA A 214 14.43 -12.78 -5.28
CA ALA A 214 15.53 -12.39 -6.16
C ALA A 214 15.70 -10.85 -6.20
N ALA A 215 14.60 -10.10 -6.29
CA ALA A 215 14.61 -8.64 -6.25
C ALA A 215 15.14 -8.11 -4.91
N ALA A 216 14.69 -8.69 -3.79
CA ALA A 216 15.18 -8.37 -2.45
C ALA A 216 16.69 -8.68 -2.29
N THR A 217 17.16 -9.80 -2.82
CA THR A 217 18.57 -10.17 -2.78
C THR A 217 19.43 -9.20 -3.59
N LEU A 218 18.98 -8.80 -4.79
CA LEU A 218 19.65 -7.78 -5.60
C LEU A 218 19.73 -6.43 -4.87
N LEU A 219 18.66 -6.03 -4.18
CA LEU A 219 18.62 -4.81 -3.36
C LEU A 219 19.65 -4.86 -2.22
N GLU A 220 19.72 -5.96 -1.46
CA GLU A 220 20.69 -6.09 -0.38
C GLU A 220 22.14 -6.13 -0.89
N ASN A 221 22.36 -6.75 -2.06
CA ASN A 221 23.69 -6.78 -2.69
C ASN A 221 24.18 -5.37 -3.07
N ILE A 222 23.35 -4.56 -3.74
CA ILE A 222 23.75 -3.18 -4.09
C ILE A 222 23.90 -2.30 -2.84
N LYS A 223 23.04 -2.47 -1.84
CA LYS A 223 23.11 -1.74 -0.56
C LYS A 223 24.40 -2.07 0.18
N THR A 224 24.82 -3.34 0.18
CA THR A 224 26.11 -3.77 0.76
C THR A 224 27.28 -3.16 -0.01
N GLY A 225 27.21 -3.18 -1.35
CA GLY A 225 28.21 -2.53 -2.21
C GLY A 225 28.34 -1.03 -1.94
N TYR A 226 27.21 -0.33 -1.89
CA TYR A 226 27.12 1.09 -1.53
C TYR A 226 27.71 1.36 -0.14
N THR A 227 27.30 0.60 0.87
CA THR A 227 27.76 0.79 2.26
C THR A 227 29.27 0.55 2.37
N THR A 228 29.80 -0.47 1.69
CA THR A 228 31.24 -0.76 1.65
C THR A 228 32.01 0.37 0.98
N LEU A 229 31.48 0.92 -0.12
CA LEU A 229 32.08 2.05 -0.82
C LEU A 229 32.07 3.32 0.06
N ASP A 230 30.95 3.62 0.71
CA ASP A 230 30.81 4.78 1.61
C ASP A 230 31.67 4.65 2.88
N GLN A 231 31.77 3.47 3.47
CA GLN A 231 32.64 3.24 4.62
C GLN A 231 34.13 3.44 4.26
N LYS A 232 34.54 3.00 3.07
CA LYS A 232 35.94 3.10 2.62
C LYS A 232 36.32 4.50 2.12
N PHE A 233 35.40 5.22 1.48
CA PHE A 233 35.71 6.46 0.74
C PHE A 233 34.82 7.67 1.11
N GLY A 234 33.90 7.49 2.06
CA GLY A 234 32.97 8.52 2.54
C GLY A 234 33.58 9.45 3.61
N GLN A 235 32.72 10.09 4.41
CA GLN A 235 33.09 11.21 5.30
C GLN A 235 34.12 10.88 6.39
N HIS A 236 34.24 9.61 6.77
CA HIS A 236 35.14 9.16 7.83
C HIS A 236 36.37 8.41 7.30
N SER A 237 36.62 8.46 5.99
CA SER A 237 37.74 7.77 5.37
C SER A 237 39.07 8.50 5.62
N ASN A 238 40.09 7.77 6.09
CA ASN A 238 41.44 8.28 6.34
C ASN A 238 42.32 8.23 5.07
N LEU A 239 41.77 8.60 3.91
CA LEU A 239 42.49 8.53 2.64
C LEU A 239 43.41 9.75 2.49
N LYS A 240 44.69 9.51 2.21
CA LYS A 240 45.74 10.54 2.19
C LYS A 240 46.51 10.67 0.85
N SER A 241 46.19 9.84 -0.16
CA SER A 241 46.90 9.85 -1.45
C SER A 241 45.98 10.13 -2.65
N PRO A 242 46.49 10.78 -3.72
CA PRO A 242 45.80 10.92 -5.02
C PRO A 242 45.43 9.57 -5.65
N GLU A 243 46.20 8.52 -5.38
CA GLU A 243 45.92 7.14 -5.81
C GLU A 243 44.58 6.63 -5.26
N SER A 244 44.15 7.12 -4.10
CA SER A 244 42.88 6.75 -3.47
C SER A 244 41.67 7.22 -4.28
N GLU A 245 41.78 8.35 -4.99
CA GLU A 245 40.73 8.86 -5.87
C GLU A 245 40.61 8.01 -7.14
N GLY A 246 41.74 7.54 -7.68
CA GLY A 246 41.77 6.58 -8.78
C GLY A 246 41.05 5.27 -8.43
N ILE A 247 41.40 4.69 -7.27
CA ILE A 247 40.77 3.46 -6.76
C ILE A 247 39.28 3.65 -6.51
N PHE A 248 38.86 4.80 -5.94
CA PHE A 248 37.45 5.12 -5.75
C PHE A 248 36.68 5.09 -7.08
N ASN A 249 37.20 5.80 -8.10
CA ASN A 249 36.52 5.90 -9.39
C ASN A 249 36.44 4.53 -10.09
N GLU A 250 37.48 3.71 -9.98
CA GLU A 250 37.49 2.35 -10.51
C GLU A 250 36.48 1.44 -9.78
N MET A 251 36.48 1.44 -8.45
CA MET A 251 35.52 0.65 -7.66
C MET A 251 34.08 1.08 -7.90
N LYS A 252 33.83 2.39 -7.99
CA LYS A 252 32.53 2.96 -8.34
C LYS A 252 32.08 2.51 -9.73
N ALA A 253 32.96 2.57 -10.73
CA ALA A 253 32.66 2.14 -12.09
C ALA A 253 32.38 0.64 -12.17
N LEU A 254 33.15 -0.19 -11.46
CA LEU A 254 32.93 -1.63 -11.36
C LEU A 254 31.59 -1.96 -10.71
N LEU A 255 31.24 -1.25 -9.62
CA LEU A 255 29.98 -1.46 -8.93
C LEU A 255 28.77 -1.10 -9.80
N LEU A 256 28.83 0.03 -10.52
CA LEU A 256 27.78 0.43 -11.47
C LEU A 256 27.69 -0.51 -12.69
N LYS A 257 28.81 -1.09 -13.12
CA LYS A 257 28.83 -2.10 -14.19
C LYS A 257 28.21 -3.42 -13.75
N GLN A 258 28.45 -3.84 -12.51
CA GLN A 258 27.86 -5.04 -11.92
C GLN A 258 26.37 -4.86 -11.63
N TYR A 259 25.94 -3.66 -11.28
CA TYR A 259 24.57 -3.32 -10.90
C TYR A 259 24.02 -2.21 -11.81
N PRO A 260 23.64 -2.53 -13.06
CA PRO A 260 23.05 -1.56 -13.98
C PRO A 260 21.62 -1.17 -13.56
N LYS A 261 21.22 0.06 -13.88
CA LYS A 261 19.87 0.57 -13.61
C LYS A 261 18.81 -0.31 -14.30
N LYS A 262 17.73 -0.61 -13.58
CA LYS A 262 16.60 -1.39 -14.11
C LYS A 262 15.50 -0.45 -14.61
N GLU A 263 15.08 -0.61 -15.87
CA GLU A 263 13.98 0.18 -16.47
C GLU A 263 12.63 -0.54 -16.43
N GLU A 264 12.62 -1.80 -16.02
CA GLU A 264 11.43 -2.63 -15.99
C GLU A 264 10.43 -2.15 -14.93
N THR A 265 9.15 -2.06 -15.31
CA THR A 265 8.03 -1.81 -14.40
C THR A 265 7.30 -3.12 -14.12
N SER A 266 7.19 -3.49 -12.84
CA SER A 266 6.44 -4.67 -12.41
C SER A 266 5.03 -4.30 -11.96
N ALA A 267 4.04 -5.10 -12.35
CA ALA A 267 2.68 -4.98 -11.81
C ALA A 267 2.59 -5.39 -10.33
N CYS A 268 3.56 -6.17 -9.83
CA CYS A 268 3.64 -6.55 -8.42
C CYS A 268 4.30 -5.41 -7.61
N PRO A 269 3.59 -4.82 -6.63
CA PRO A 269 4.11 -3.71 -5.84
C PRO A 269 5.41 -4.02 -5.09
N ASP A 270 5.59 -5.25 -4.58
CA ASP A 270 6.78 -5.61 -3.80
C ASP A 270 8.05 -5.66 -4.65
N ILE A 271 7.93 -6.23 -5.86
CA ILE A 271 9.01 -6.24 -6.86
C ILE A 271 9.29 -4.81 -7.30
N GLN A 272 8.24 -4.04 -7.60
CA GLN A 272 8.38 -2.65 -8.06
C GLN A 272 9.08 -1.78 -7.01
N SER A 273 8.68 -1.87 -5.75
CA SER A 273 9.32 -1.20 -4.62
C SER A 273 10.80 -1.58 -4.48
N SER A 274 11.12 -2.87 -4.67
CA SER A 274 12.51 -3.35 -4.64
C SER A 274 13.34 -2.79 -5.79
N ILE A 275 12.78 -2.69 -7.00
CA ILE A 275 13.42 -2.09 -8.17
C ILE A 275 13.67 -0.59 -7.95
N GLU A 276 12.69 0.14 -7.41
CA GLU A 276 12.81 1.56 -7.12
C GLU A 276 13.89 1.83 -6.07
N ALA A 277 13.88 1.08 -4.97
CA ALA A 277 14.92 1.17 -3.94
C ALA A 277 16.30 0.83 -4.50
N TYR A 278 16.40 -0.23 -5.31
CA TYR A 278 17.64 -0.62 -5.99
C TYR A 278 18.18 0.51 -6.87
N ASN A 279 17.33 1.08 -7.73
CA ASN A 279 17.69 2.19 -8.61
C ASN A 279 18.08 3.45 -7.83
N SER A 280 17.48 3.69 -6.66
CA SER A 280 17.88 4.80 -5.79
C SER A 280 19.33 4.65 -5.29
N TYR A 281 19.77 3.41 -5.00
CA TYR A 281 21.16 3.13 -4.66
C TYR A 281 22.10 3.27 -5.86
N VAL A 282 21.69 2.82 -7.06
CA VAL A 282 22.46 3.06 -8.30
C VAL A 282 22.69 4.57 -8.49
N ASP A 283 21.63 5.37 -8.37
CA ASP A 283 21.71 6.83 -8.50
C ASP A 283 22.58 7.46 -7.41
N ALA A 284 22.53 6.95 -6.17
CA ALA A 284 23.37 7.39 -5.06
C ALA A 284 24.86 7.07 -5.31
N ILE A 285 25.19 5.87 -5.79
CA ILE A 285 26.55 5.48 -6.17
C ILE A 285 27.04 6.38 -7.30
N GLN A 286 26.22 6.63 -8.33
CA GLN A 286 26.58 7.49 -9.45
C GLN A 286 26.89 8.93 -9.02
N LYS A 287 26.14 9.47 -8.05
CA LYS A 287 26.35 10.82 -7.49
C LYS A 287 27.40 10.87 -6.38
N MET A 288 27.85 9.72 -5.87
CA MET A 288 28.85 9.66 -4.81
C MET A 288 30.16 10.32 -5.28
N GLN A 289 30.69 11.20 -4.44
CA GLN A 289 31.96 11.87 -4.64
C GLN A 289 32.97 11.33 -3.62
N CYS A 290 34.21 11.13 -4.06
CA CYS A 290 35.31 10.81 -3.15
C CYS A 290 35.51 12.00 -2.20
N LYS A 291 35.29 11.80 -0.90
CA LYS A 291 35.54 12.86 0.10
C LYS A 291 36.99 12.80 0.54
N PHE A 292 37.88 13.02 -0.42
CA PHE A 292 39.29 13.16 -0.15
C PHE A 292 39.55 14.52 0.53
N GLN A 293 39.88 14.50 1.82
CA GLN A 293 40.58 15.62 2.41
C GLN A 293 42.06 15.41 2.11
N VAL A 294 42.57 16.10 1.09
CA VAL A 294 43.99 16.45 1.13
C VAL A 294 44.15 17.22 2.45
N ILE A 295 44.70 16.59 3.49
CA ILE A 295 45.40 17.37 4.49
C ILE A 295 46.58 17.93 3.69
N ARG A 296 46.37 19.05 2.98
CA ARG A 296 47.48 19.90 2.60
C ARG A 296 48.10 20.20 3.95
N GLU A 297 49.28 19.65 4.21
CA GLU A 297 50.13 20.16 5.27
C GLU A 297 50.02 21.67 5.16
N LYS A 298 49.47 22.32 6.20
CA LYS A 298 49.51 23.76 6.27
C LYS A 298 50.99 24.09 6.09
N GLN A 299 51.36 24.67 4.96
CA GLN A 299 52.63 25.37 4.87
C GLN A 299 52.61 26.33 6.04
N SER A 300 53.43 26.07 7.06
CA SER A 300 53.51 26.94 8.22
C SER A 300 54.00 28.27 7.69
N THR A 301 53.09 29.25 7.67
CA THR A 301 53.44 30.62 7.34
C THR A 301 54.07 31.15 8.62
N LYS A 302 55.42 31.19 8.62
CA LYS A 302 56.19 31.83 9.69
C LYS A 302 55.70 33.26 9.85
N PHE A 303 55.63 33.72 11.09
CA PHE A 303 55.29 35.11 11.39
C PHE A 303 56.33 36.04 10.74
N ASP A 304 55.94 36.72 9.65
CA ASP A 304 56.83 37.50 8.77
C ASP A 304 57.44 38.76 9.41
N LEU A 305 57.02 39.13 10.63
CA LEU A 305 57.55 40.31 11.32
C LEU A 305 58.61 39.91 12.35
N SER A 306 59.75 40.60 12.32
CA SER A 306 60.78 40.44 13.35
C SER A 306 60.29 40.92 14.72
N ALA A 307 60.83 40.34 15.80
CA ALA A 307 60.54 40.79 17.16
C ALA A 307 60.87 42.29 17.35
N ASP A 308 61.95 42.77 16.74
CA ASP A 308 62.36 44.18 16.77
C ASP A 308 61.31 45.12 16.15
N TYR A 309 60.68 44.69 15.05
CA TYR A 309 59.63 45.48 14.42
C TYR A 309 58.37 45.58 15.29
N ILE A 310 57.99 44.48 15.95
CA ILE A 310 56.87 44.47 16.91
C ILE A 310 57.18 45.39 18.10
N LEU A 311 58.40 45.35 18.64
CA LEU A 311 58.85 46.22 19.73
C LEU A 311 58.90 47.69 19.31
N ALA A 312 59.40 47.99 18.11
CA ALA A 312 59.41 49.34 17.57
C ALA A 312 57.98 49.88 17.42
N THR A 313 57.05 49.05 16.95
CA THR A 313 55.64 49.40 16.83
C THR A 313 55.00 49.64 18.21
N ALA A 314 55.32 48.82 19.22
CA ALA A 314 54.87 49.03 20.59
C ALA A 314 55.36 50.38 21.17
N ARG A 315 56.65 50.70 20.97
CA ARG A 315 57.23 51.99 21.38
C ARG A 315 56.57 53.17 20.65
N GLN A 316 56.25 53.00 19.36
CA GLN A 316 55.55 54.02 18.60
C GLN A 316 54.15 54.30 19.19
N ILE A 317 53.41 53.25 19.56
CA ILE A 317 52.09 53.38 20.20
C ILE A 317 52.22 54.11 21.54
N ASP A 318 53.17 53.73 22.40
CA ASP A 318 53.37 54.38 23.69
C ASP A 318 53.75 55.86 23.53
N ASN A 319 54.68 56.17 22.62
CA ASN A 319 55.10 57.54 22.34
C ASN A 319 53.94 58.40 21.81
N ASN A 320 53.15 57.86 20.88
CA ASN A 320 52.00 58.58 20.34
C ASN A 320 50.90 58.76 21.39
N THR A 321 50.69 57.78 22.27
CA THR A 321 49.74 57.87 23.40
C THR A 321 50.17 58.94 24.40
N ASN A 322 51.46 59.04 24.71
CA ASN A 322 51.99 60.09 25.57
C ASN A 322 51.90 61.48 24.93
N LYS A 323 52.18 61.60 23.62
CA LYS A 323 51.97 62.85 22.89
C LYS A 323 50.50 63.25 22.87
N TRP A 324 49.60 62.29 22.71
CA TRP A 324 48.16 62.53 22.74
C TRP A 324 47.70 63.09 24.10
N LEU A 325 48.25 62.58 25.21
CA LEU A 325 47.98 63.09 26.56
C LEU A 325 48.44 64.54 26.78
N LEU A 326 49.54 64.93 26.14
CA LEU A 326 50.15 66.24 26.31
C LEU A 326 49.67 67.27 25.28
N SER A 327 49.03 66.83 24.20
CA SER A 327 48.50 67.72 23.16
C SER A 327 47.21 68.40 23.63
N SER A 328 47.08 69.68 23.28
CA SER A 328 45.85 70.47 23.46
C SER A 328 45.08 70.69 22.16
N ASP A 329 45.63 70.23 21.02
CA ASP A 329 44.99 70.30 19.71
C ASP A 329 44.20 69.03 19.41
N GLU A 330 42.90 69.18 19.20
CA GLU A 330 41.99 68.08 18.88
C GLU A 330 42.27 67.42 17.52
N ILE A 331 42.85 68.16 16.57
CA ILE A 331 43.26 67.60 15.27
C ILE A 331 44.48 66.69 15.47
N GLU A 332 45.50 67.18 16.17
CA GLU A 332 46.71 66.41 16.49
C GLU A 332 46.37 65.13 17.27
N LYS A 333 45.47 65.23 18.26
CA LYS A 333 44.96 64.06 19.00
C LYS A 333 44.33 63.02 18.08
N LYS A 334 43.48 63.45 17.13
CA LYS A 334 42.81 62.54 16.21
C LYS A 334 43.80 61.85 15.25
N ASP A 335 44.83 62.56 14.81
CA ASP A 335 45.88 62.00 13.96
C ASP A 335 46.72 60.98 14.71
N LEU A 336 47.12 61.28 15.94
CA LEU A 336 47.85 60.36 16.82
C LEU A 336 47.03 59.09 17.14
N GLU A 337 45.72 59.22 17.38
CA GLU A 337 44.83 58.06 17.52
C GLU A 337 44.76 57.20 16.27
N THR A 338 44.70 57.84 15.10
CA THR A 338 44.61 57.13 13.82
C THR A 338 45.90 56.36 13.54
N ALA A 339 47.06 56.97 13.80
CA ALA A 339 48.35 56.31 13.68
C ALA A 339 48.46 55.09 14.60
N CYS A 340 48.01 55.20 15.86
CA CYS A 340 47.97 54.06 16.79
C CYS A 340 47.03 52.94 16.32
N LYS A 341 45.82 53.28 15.83
CA LYS A 341 44.86 52.29 15.31
C LYS A 341 45.41 51.54 14.08
N GLN A 342 46.09 52.25 13.17
CA GLN A 342 46.72 51.66 11.99
C GLN A 342 47.85 50.70 12.38
N ALA A 343 48.73 51.13 13.29
CA ALA A 343 49.82 50.30 13.82
C ALA A 343 49.30 49.02 14.49
N ILE A 344 48.22 49.13 15.28
CA ILE A 344 47.59 47.97 15.93
C ILE A 344 47.02 46.99 14.91
N THR A 345 46.27 47.51 13.94
CA THR A 345 45.60 46.70 12.91
C THR A 345 46.61 45.92 12.07
N LEU A 346 47.76 46.53 11.75
CA LEU A 346 48.82 45.89 11.00
C LEU A 346 49.39 44.68 11.75
N ILE A 347 49.78 44.82 13.01
CA ILE A 347 50.32 43.71 13.81
C ILE A 347 49.27 42.61 14.02
N GLU A 348 48.01 42.96 14.31
CA GLU A 348 46.93 41.99 14.50
C GLU A 348 46.64 41.17 13.22
N ALA A 349 46.69 41.80 12.05
CA ALA A 349 46.51 41.10 10.77
C ALA A 349 47.62 40.06 10.51
N HIS A 350 48.86 40.35 10.92
CA HIS A 350 49.96 39.38 10.84
C HIS A 350 49.82 38.26 11.87
N VAL A 351 49.35 38.56 13.09
CA VAL A 351 49.13 37.54 14.15
C VAL A 351 48.02 36.56 13.76
N GLN A 352 46.93 37.06 13.16
CA GLN A 352 45.83 36.20 12.71
C GLN A 352 46.23 35.24 11.58
N ARG A 353 47.23 35.60 10.78
CA ARG A 353 47.68 34.80 9.64
C ARG A 353 48.77 33.80 9.99
N ALA A 354 49.53 34.01 11.06
CA ALA A 354 50.65 33.14 11.41
C ALA A 354 50.24 31.93 12.25
N THR A 355 50.86 30.80 11.96
CA THR A 355 50.66 29.54 12.69
C THR A 355 51.81 29.18 13.62
N GLU A 356 52.98 29.81 13.46
CA GLU A 356 54.17 29.63 14.30
C GLU A 356 54.73 30.99 14.71
N VAL A 357 54.90 31.20 16.02
CA VAL A 357 55.48 32.40 16.64
C VAL A 357 56.67 31.94 17.48
N ASN A 358 57.86 32.50 17.22
CA ASN A 358 59.05 32.14 18.01
C ASN A 358 59.03 32.81 19.40
N HIS A 359 59.92 32.39 20.30
CA HIS A 359 59.95 32.89 21.68
C HIS A 359 60.12 34.41 21.76
N ASP A 360 60.99 34.99 20.93
CA ASP A 360 61.28 36.43 20.93
C ASP A 360 60.10 37.25 20.39
N GLN A 361 59.43 36.76 19.35
CA GLN A 361 58.20 37.34 18.80
C GLN A 361 57.07 37.27 19.82
N GLN A 362 56.95 36.16 20.58
CA GLN A 362 55.95 36.03 21.64
C GLN A 362 56.20 37.03 22.78
N ALA A 363 57.46 37.22 23.18
CA ALA A 363 57.84 38.24 24.17
C ALA A 363 57.54 39.66 23.67
N ALA A 364 57.84 39.96 22.40
CA ALA A 364 57.54 41.24 21.77
C ALA A 364 56.03 41.49 21.65
N LEU A 365 55.23 40.47 21.30
CA LEU A 365 53.77 40.55 21.26
C LEU A 365 53.17 40.82 22.64
N ASN A 366 53.73 40.25 23.71
CA ASN A 366 53.29 40.56 25.07
C ASN A 366 53.51 42.04 25.43
N ILE A 367 54.63 42.63 25.01
CA ILE A 367 54.91 44.06 25.21
C ILE A 367 53.99 44.93 24.34
N PHE A 368 53.81 44.57 23.07
CA PHE A 368 52.86 45.24 22.18
C PHE A 368 51.43 45.22 22.73
N ASN A 369 50.97 44.09 23.29
CA ASN A 369 49.65 43.99 23.90
C ASN A 369 49.50 44.90 25.14
N LYS A 370 50.58 45.14 25.91
CA LYS A 370 50.58 46.12 27.00
C LYS A 370 50.46 47.56 26.48
N ALA A 371 51.24 47.94 25.46
CA ALA A 371 51.17 49.26 24.82
C ALA A 371 49.77 49.53 24.23
N LYS A 372 49.20 48.53 23.55
CA LYS A 372 47.82 48.57 23.04
C LYS A 372 46.78 48.74 24.15
N ALA A 373 46.92 48.04 25.27
CA ALA A 373 46.02 48.19 26.41
C ALA A 373 46.11 49.60 27.01
N TYR A 374 47.33 50.14 27.15
CA TYR A 374 47.56 51.50 27.62
C TYR A 374 46.93 52.54 26.70
N PHE A 375 47.12 52.43 25.38
CA PHE A 375 46.45 53.27 24.38
C PHE A 375 44.92 53.22 24.50
N ARG A 376 44.33 52.02 24.62
CA ARG A 376 42.87 51.87 24.79
C ARG A 376 42.36 52.53 26.07
N GLN A 377 43.06 52.36 27.18
CA GLN A 377 42.69 52.97 28.47
C GLN A 377 42.84 54.49 28.49
N THR A 378 43.72 55.04 27.66
CA THR A 378 44.09 56.45 27.70
C THR A 378 43.32 57.26 26.65
N CYS A 379 43.32 56.81 25.41
CA CYS A 379 42.78 57.56 24.28
C CYS A 379 41.39 57.08 23.83
N GLN A 380 40.95 55.88 24.24
CA GLN A 380 39.65 55.31 23.83
C GLN A 380 38.63 55.20 24.97
N LYS A 381 38.83 55.88 26.10
CA LYS A 381 37.82 55.97 27.15
C LYS A 381 36.54 56.62 26.60
N LYS A 382 35.51 55.79 26.42
CA LYS A 382 34.11 56.19 26.57
C LYS A 382 33.65 55.72 27.94
#